data_AF-A0A353FE22-F1
#
_entry.id   AF-A0A353FE22-F1
#
_cell.length_a   1.000
_cell.length_b   1.000
_cell.length_c   1.000
_cell.angle_alpha   90.00
_cell.angle_beta   90.00
_cell.angle_gamma   90.00
#
_symmetry.space_group_name_H-M   'P 1'
#
loop_
_entity.id
_entity.type
_entity.pdbx_description
1 polymer ?
#
loop_
_entity_poly.entity_id
_entity_poly.type
_entity_poly.pdbx_seq_one_letter_code
_entity_poly.pdbx_strand_id
1 'polypeptide(L)' 'ARFPERMFDVGIAEQHAVTMSAGMAANGLKPFCPLYSTFAQRGYDQIIHDVALQKLPVVFCLDRAGLA' A
#
# COMPACT_ATOMS: atom_id res chain seq x y z
N ALA A 1 19.06 -4.89 -8.78
CA ALA A 1 18.15 -4.21 -7.83
C ALA A 1 18.95 -3.71 -6.63
N ARG A 2 18.74 -2.47 -6.17
CA ARG A 2 19.53 -1.89 -5.06
C ARG A 2 19.09 -2.39 -3.67
N PHE A 3 17.82 -2.77 -3.51
CA PHE A 3 17.24 -3.22 -2.24
C PHE A 3 16.27 -4.42 -2.40
N PRO A 4 16.76 -5.57 -2.90
CA PRO A 4 15.90 -6.71 -3.25
C PRO A 4 15.14 -7.30 -2.05
N GLU A 5 15.76 -7.34 -0.87
CA GLU A 5 15.15 -7.91 0.35
C GLU A 5 14.04 -7.04 0.96
N ARG A 6 13.82 -5.84 0.42
CA ARG A 6 12.82 -4.87 0.91
C ARG A 6 11.75 -4.56 -0.13
N MET A 7 11.73 -5.32 -1.23
CA MET A 7 10.77 -5.16 -2.32
C MET A 7 9.90 -6.40 -2.43
N PHE A 8 8.60 -6.20 -2.31
CA PHE A 8 7.61 -7.27 -2.39
C PHE A 8 6.68 -6.99 -3.55
N ASP A 9 6.66 -7.90 -4.53
CA ASP A 9 5.69 -7.88 -5.62
C ASP A 9 4.56 -8.86 -5.27
N VAL A 10 3.36 -8.31 -5.10
CA VAL A 10 2.16 -9.09 -4.77
C VAL A 10 1.34 -9.46 -6.01
N GLY A 11 1.80 -9.10 -7.20
CA GLY A 11 1.05 -9.22 -8.44
C GLY A 11 -0.16 -8.27 -8.49
N ILE A 12 -1.20 -8.66 -9.24
CA ILE A 12 -2.43 -7.86 -9.46
C ILE A 12 -3.40 -8.00 -8.26
N ALA A 13 -2.91 -7.74 -7.05
CA ALA A 13 -3.62 -7.98 -5.80
C ALA A 13 -3.54 -6.77 -4.85
N GLU A 14 -4.14 -5.66 -5.25
CA GLU A 14 -4.04 -4.36 -4.57
C GLU A 14 -4.63 -4.37 -3.17
N GLN A 15 -5.71 -5.12 -2.94
CA GLN A 15 -6.26 -5.34 -1.60
C GLN A 15 -5.20 -5.96 -0.69
N HIS A 16 -4.55 -7.04 -1.17
CA HIS A 16 -3.47 -7.70 -0.45
C HIS A 16 -2.26 -6.78 -0.26
N ALA A 17 -1.89 -5.97 -1.27
CA ALA A 17 -0.81 -4.99 -1.16
C ALA A 17 -1.01 -4.04 0.03
N VAL A 18 -2.23 -3.52 0.19
CA VAL A 18 -2.58 -2.59 1.26
C VAL A 18 -2.60 -3.30 2.61
N THR A 19 -3.29 -4.43 2.75
CA THR A 19 -3.36 -5.16 4.02
C THR A 19 -1.99 -5.72 4.45
N MET A 20 -1.17 -6.19 3.51
CA MET A 20 0.22 -6.59 3.77
C MET A 20 1.05 -5.42 4.29
N SER A 21 0.90 -4.24 3.68
CA SER A 21 1.55 -3.01 4.16
C SER A 21 1.07 -2.64 5.56
N ALA A 22 -0.23 -2.76 5.85
CA ALA A 22 -0.78 -2.56 7.19
C ALA A 22 -0.09 -3.50 8.21
N GLY A 23 0.00 -4.80 7.90
CA GLY A 23 0.69 -5.77 8.75
C GLY A 23 2.17 -5.44 8.98
N MET A 24 2.89 -4.98 7.96
CA MET A 24 4.28 -4.51 8.11
C MET A 24 4.37 -3.29 9.03
N ALA A 25 3.47 -2.31 8.87
CA ALA A 25 3.43 -1.11 9.69
C ALA A 25 3.10 -1.43 11.16
N ALA A 26 2.17 -2.35 11.40
CA ALA A 26 1.83 -2.84 12.74
C ALA A 26 3.02 -3.53 13.43
N ASN A 27 3.93 -4.15 12.67
CA ASN A 27 5.18 -4.73 13.15
C ASN A 27 6.35 -3.73 13.24
N GLY A 28 6.08 -2.42 13.18
CA GLY A 28 7.08 -1.36 13.37
C GLY A 28 7.90 -1.00 12.14
N LEU A 29 7.58 -1.55 10.97
CA LEU A 29 8.20 -1.14 9.71
C LEU A 29 7.55 0.15 9.15
N LYS A 30 8.20 0.77 8.17
CA LYS A 30 7.70 1.95 7.45
C LYS A 30 7.45 1.61 5.98
N PRO A 31 6.33 0.95 5.66
CA PRO A 31 6.06 0.47 4.31
C PRO A 31 5.67 1.62 3.39
N PHE A 32 6.21 1.57 2.17
CA PHE A 32 5.76 2.37 1.05
C PHE A 32 4.98 1.44 0.14
N CYS A 33 3.73 1.77 -0.14
CA CYS A 33 2.81 1.00 -0.97
C CYS A 33 2.55 1.78 -2.28
N PRO A 34 3.31 1.51 -3.36
CA PRO A 34 3.13 2.18 -4.64
C PRO A 34 1.97 1.57 -5.42
N LEU A 35 1.05 2.43 -5.86
CA LEU A 35 -0.16 2.04 -6.58
C LEU A 35 -0.49 3.11 -7.62
N TYR A 36 -1.14 2.74 -8.72
CA TYR A 36 -1.79 3.76 -9.55
C TYR A 36 -3.08 4.22 -8.88
N SER A 37 -3.44 5.48 -9.06
CA SER A 37 -4.65 6.07 -8.46
C SER A 37 -5.92 5.28 -8.80
N THR A 38 -6.06 4.82 -10.05
CA THR A 38 -7.21 3.99 -10.44
C THR A 38 -7.21 2.61 -9.78
N PHE A 39 -6.04 2.02 -9.53
CA PHE A 39 -5.95 0.70 -8.90
C PHE A 39 -6.11 0.76 -7.38
N ALA A 40 -5.77 1.88 -6.75
CA ALA A 40 -6.04 2.12 -5.34
C ALA A 40 -7.54 2.00 -5.00
N GLN A 41 -8.42 2.24 -5.97
CA GLN A 41 -9.87 2.03 -5.82
C GLN A 41 -10.21 0.58 -5.46
N ARG A 42 -9.43 -0.41 -5.94
CA ARG A 42 -9.64 -1.83 -5.59
C ARG A 42 -9.29 -2.15 -4.14
N GLY A 43 -8.36 -1.39 -3.55
CA GLY A 43 -7.93 -1.49 -2.15
C GLY A 43 -8.61 -0.50 -1.20
N TYR A 44 -9.68 0.17 -1.63
CA TYR A 44 -10.30 1.28 -0.88
C TYR A 44 -10.72 0.85 0.53
N ASP A 45 -11.33 -0.32 0.65
CA ASP A 45 -11.77 -0.87 1.93
C ASP A 45 -10.58 -1.11 2.87
N GLN A 46 -9.49 -1.69 2.36
CA GLN A 46 -8.27 -1.98 3.13
C GLN A 46 -7.55 -0.70 3.55
N ILE A 47 -7.55 0.35 2.71
CA ILE A 47 -6.97 1.65 3.06
C ILE A 47 -7.71 2.23 4.28
N ILE A 48 -9.03 2.09 4.34
CA ILE A 48 -9.82 2.63 5.45
C ILE A 48 -9.75 1.71 6.67
N HIS A 49 -10.19 0.46 6.51
CA HIS A 49 -10.40 -0.47 7.63
C HIS A 49 -9.10 -1.03 8.19
N ASP A 50 -8.15 -1.40 7.32
CA ASP A 50 -6.91 -2.04 7.78
C ASP A 50 -5.83 -1.02 8.14
N VAL A 51 -5.80 0.15 7.48
CA VAL A 51 -4.74 1.16 7.68
C VAL A 51 -5.22 2.37 8.48
N ALA A 52 -6.21 3.12 7.97
CA ALA A 52 -6.56 4.43 8.52
C ALA A 52 -7.23 4.32 9.91
N LEU A 53 -8.16 3.38 10.09
CA LEU A 53 -8.86 3.16 11.36
C LEU A 53 -7.88 2.81 12.49
N GLN A 54 -6.83 2.05 12.17
CA GLN A 54 -5.76 1.65 13.09
C GLN A 54 -4.65 2.70 13.24
N LYS A 55 -4.72 3.80 12.49
CA LYS A 55 -3.71 4.88 12.45
C LYS A 55 -2.29 4.39 12.13
N LEU A 56 -2.19 3.42 11.22
CA LEU A 56 -0.90 2.81 10.88
C LEU A 56 -0.08 3.71 9.95
N PRO A 57 1.25 3.79 10.13
CA PRO A 57 2.14 4.65 9.33
C PRO A 57 2.49 4.03 7.97
N VAL A 58 1.49 3.79 7.12
CA VAL A 58 1.67 3.36 5.73
C VAL A 58 1.74 4.59 4.81
N VAL A 59 2.74 4.64 3.93
CA VAL A 59 2.85 5.69 2.91
C VAL A 59 2.35 5.16 1.57
N PHE A 60 1.30 5.78 1.03
CA PHE A 60 0.80 5.47 -0.31
C PHE A 60 1.47 6.36 -1.36
N CYS A 61 2.22 5.73 -2.27
CA CYS A 61 2.82 6.41 -3.41
C CYS A 61 1.89 6.28 -4.61
N LEU A 62 0.93 7.20 -4.74
CA LEU A 62 -0.08 7.17 -5.78
C LEU A 62 0.43 7.80 -7.09
N ASP A 63 0.54 6.98 -8.12
CA ASP A 63 0.96 7.39 -9.47
C ASP A 63 -0.27 7.47 -10.41
N ARG A 64 -0.14 8.10 -11.58
CA ARG A 64 -1.25 8.27 -12.57
C ARG A 64 -2.50 8.90 -11.95
N ALA A 65 -2.31 9.91 -11.11
CA ALA A 65 -3.40 10.63 -10.47
C ALA A 65 -3.96 11.72 -11.40
N GLY A 66 -5.22 11.57 -11.81
CA GLY A 66 -5.95 12.58 -12.59
C GLY A 66 -5.45 12.80 -14.02
N LEU A 67 -6.11 13.72 -14.71
CA LEU A 67 -5.63 14.35 -15.94
C LEU A 67 -5.05 15.71 -15.57
N ALA A 68 -3.98 16.13 -16.27
CA ALA A 68 -3.35 17.44 -16.08
C ALA A 68 -4.18 18.56 -16.71
#